data_AF-A0A480RPY0-F1
#
_entry.id   AF-A0A480RPY0-F1
#
_cell.length_a   1.000
_cell.length_b   1.000
_cell.length_c   1.000
_cell.angle_alpha   90.00
_cell.angle_beta   90.00
_cell.angle_gamma   90.00
#
_symmetry.space_group_name_H-M   'P 1'
#
loop_
_entity.id
_entity.type
_entity.pdbx_description
1 polymer ?
#
loop_
_entity_poly.entity_id
_entity_poly.type
_entity_poly.pdbx_seq_one_letter_code
_entity_poly.pdbx_strand_id
1 'polypeptide(L)'
;MGAGATHYGNTHCWPFLRSFCPNLSAISTTLKLSHNVAGVTFLAFGNGAPDIFSALVAFSDPRTASLALGALFGAGVLVTTVVAGGIAILRPFMVASRPFLRDIIFYMVAVFLVFTALYLGRVTLAWALGYLGLYVFYVVTVVLCTWIYQWQRRRSLVCSVPDTPEMLSDSEEDQVSSNTNSYDYGEEYRPLLFYQETTAQILVQALNPLDYRKWRNKSAYWRALKVFKLPVEFLLLLTVPVMDPDKEDGNWKRPLNCLHLVISPLFVVLTLQSGAYGVYEIGGLFPVWAVVVIAGTALAAVTFFATSNSKPPRLHWLFAFLGFLTSALWINAAATEVVNILRSLGVVFWLSNTVLGLTLLAWGNSIGDAFSDFTLARQGYPRMAFSACFGGIIFNILVGVGLGCLLQISRGHTEVKLEPDGLLVWVLAGALGLSLVCSLVSVPLQCFQLNKVYGCCLLLFYLTFLVVALLTEFGVIHLKSV
;
A
#
# COMPACT_ATOMS: atom_id res chain seq x y z
N MET A 1 -20.64 -2.00 18.87
CA MET A 1 -19.18 -1.74 19.01
C MET A 1 -18.71 -0.83 17.88
N GLY A 2 -19.14 0.43 17.91
CA GLY A 2 -18.69 1.48 16.99
C GLY A 2 -18.07 2.59 17.82
N ALA A 3 -16.75 2.55 17.97
CA ALA A 3 -15.95 3.60 18.59
C ALA A 3 -14.52 3.42 18.07
N GLY A 4 -14.20 4.08 16.96
CA GLY A 4 -12.92 3.87 16.29
C GLY A 4 -12.69 4.82 15.12
N ALA A 5 -13.16 6.06 15.20
CA ALA A 5 -12.92 7.06 14.16
C ALA A 5 -12.83 8.49 14.73
N THR A 6 -12.17 8.67 15.87
CA THR A 6 -11.98 10.02 16.46
C THR A 6 -10.59 10.17 17.09
N HIS A 7 -9.55 10.12 16.25
CA HIS A 7 -8.21 10.61 16.61
C HIS A 7 -7.47 11.13 15.35
N TYR A 8 -8.13 11.96 14.55
CA TYR A 8 -7.53 12.60 13.35
C TYR A 8 -6.76 13.91 13.64
N GLY A 9 -6.25 14.06 14.87
CA GLY A 9 -5.63 15.30 15.35
C GLY A 9 -4.13 15.23 15.63
N ASN A 10 -3.39 14.23 15.14
CA ASN A 10 -1.95 14.18 15.40
C ASN A 10 -1.17 15.05 14.39
N THR A 11 -0.64 16.18 14.86
CA THR A 11 0.23 17.15 14.17
C THR A 11 1.54 16.57 13.62
N HIS A 12 1.74 15.27 13.74
CA HIS A 12 2.93 14.51 13.33
C HIS A 12 2.68 13.52 12.19
N CYS A 13 1.48 13.47 11.61
CA CYS A 13 1.25 12.67 10.40
C CYS A 13 1.95 13.32 9.19
N TRP A 14 2.61 12.50 8.36
CA TRP A 14 3.25 12.98 7.14
C TRP A 14 2.19 13.50 6.15
N PRO A 15 2.50 14.53 5.33
CA PRO A 15 1.52 15.13 4.41
C PRO A 15 0.88 14.09 3.47
N PHE A 16 1.70 13.19 2.90
CA PHE A 16 1.26 12.13 1.97
C PHE A 16 0.14 11.25 2.55
N LEU A 17 0.24 10.97 3.85
CA LEU A 17 -0.65 10.08 4.57
C LEU A 17 -2.04 10.69 4.82
N ARG A 18 -2.15 12.02 4.80
CA ARG A 18 -3.42 12.72 5.00
C ARG A 18 -4.36 12.56 3.80
N SER A 19 -3.80 12.39 2.61
CA SER A 19 -4.56 12.21 1.36
C SER A 19 -4.83 10.74 1.05
N PHE A 20 -3.96 9.82 1.48
CA PHE A 20 -4.05 8.39 1.19
C PHE A 20 -5.31 7.73 1.78
N CYS A 21 -5.61 8.03 3.03
CA CYS A 21 -6.58 7.26 3.81
C CYS A 21 -8.05 7.62 3.53
N PRO A 22 -8.43 8.90 3.34
CA PRO A 22 -9.77 9.24 2.87
C PRO A 22 -10.08 8.61 1.49
N ASN A 23 -9.11 8.60 0.57
CA ASN A 23 -9.26 7.96 -0.74
C ASN A 23 -9.48 6.45 -0.62
N LEU A 24 -8.73 5.76 0.24
CA LEU A 24 -8.93 4.33 0.50
C LEU A 24 -10.31 4.04 1.13
N SER A 25 -10.75 4.89 2.06
CA SER A 25 -12.08 4.79 2.67
C SER A 25 -13.18 4.97 1.61
N ALA A 26 -13.05 5.98 0.74
CA ALA A 26 -13.97 6.23 -0.37
C ALA A 26 -14.09 5.04 -1.34
N ILE A 27 -12.97 4.38 -1.67
CA ILE A 27 -12.97 3.18 -2.51
C ILE A 27 -13.71 2.03 -1.81
N SER A 28 -13.43 1.81 -0.52
CA SER A 28 -14.05 0.73 0.24
C SER A 28 -15.56 0.91 0.39
N THR A 29 -16.02 2.14 0.65
CA THR A 29 -17.46 2.46 0.79
C THR A 29 -18.19 2.35 -0.54
N THR A 30 -17.60 2.85 -1.63
CA THR A 30 -18.20 2.80 -2.97
C THR A 30 -18.36 1.36 -3.46
N LEU A 31 -17.34 0.51 -3.25
CA LEU A 31 -17.35 -0.88 -3.69
C LEU A 31 -18.06 -1.83 -2.71
N LYS A 32 -18.54 -1.35 -1.56
CA LYS A 32 -19.15 -2.15 -0.49
C LYS A 32 -18.28 -3.35 -0.08
N LEU A 33 -16.96 -3.17 -0.11
CA LEU A 33 -16.01 -4.23 0.23
C LEU A 33 -15.72 -4.22 1.72
N SER A 34 -15.38 -5.41 2.26
CA SER A 34 -14.84 -5.46 3.62
C SER A 34 -13.43 -4.88 3.64
N HIS A 35 -13.06 -4.22 4.73
CA HIS A 35 -11.73 -3.63 4.91
C HIS A 35 -10.60 -4.63 4.60
N ASN A 36 -10.75 -5.90 4.98
CA ASN A 36 -9.74 -6.94 4.66
C ASN A 36 -9.59 -7.17 3.15
N VAL A 37 -10.68 -7.18 2.38
CA VAL A 37 -10.64 -7.42 0.93
C VAL A 37 -10.06 -6.21 0.20
N ALA A 38 -10.43 -5.00 0.64
CA ALA A 38 -9.84 -3.78 0.12
C ALA A 38 -8.33 -3.70 0.43
N GLY A 39 -7.89 -4.20 1.59
CA GLY A 39 -6.47 -4.32 1.95
C GLY A 39 -5.71 -5.29 1.04
N VAL A 40 -6.18 -6.53 0.95
CA VAL A 40 -5.56 -7.59 0.12
C VAL A 40 -5.52 -7.26 -1.37
N THR A 41 -6.46 -6.45 -1.87
CA THR A 41 -6.59 -6.20 -3.31
C THR A 41 -6.09 -4.81 -3.71
N PHE A 42 -6.71 -3.74 -3.21
CA PHE A 42 -6.40 -2.39 -3.66
C PHE A 42 -5.16 -1.83 -2.98
N LEU A 43 -5.03 -2.03 -1.67
CA LEU A 43 -3.87 -1.55 -0.94
C LEU A 43 -2.60 -2.31 -1.36
N ALA A 44 -2.67 -3.63 -1.40
CA ALA A 44 -1.59 -4.48 -1.93
C ALA A 44 -1.21 -4.12 -3.37
N PHE A 45 -2.18 -3.85 -4.26
CA PHE A 45 -1.90 -3.43 -5.63
C PHE A 45 -1.26 -2.04 -5.70
N GLY A 46 -1.78 -1.07 -4.94
CA GLY A 46 -1.25 0.30 -4.97
C GLY A 46 0.18 0.39 -4.46
N ASN A 47 0.48 -0.38 -3.41
CA ASN A 47 1.82 -0.49 -2.82
C ASN A 47 2.77 -1.32 -3.71
N GLY A 48 2.31 -2.47 -4.21
CA GLY A 48 3.13 -3.39 -5.00
C GLY A 48 3.27 -3.04 -6.48
N ALA A 49 2.50 -2.09 -7.03
CA ALA A 49 2.60 -1.72 -8.45
C ALA A 49 4.01 -1.24 -8.83
N PRO A 50 4.66 -0.29 -8.12
CA PRO A 50 6.03 0.12 -8.43
C PRO A 50 7.05 -1.01 -8.29
N ASP A 51 6.86 -1.88 -7.30
CA ASP A 51 7.73 -3.03 -7.07
C ASP A 51 7.64 -4.02 -8.21
N ILE A 52 6.44 -4.29 -8.72
CA ILE A 52 6.25 -5.19 -9.87
C ILE A 52 6.92 -4.64 -11.11
N PHE A 53 6.82 -3.34 -11.39
CA PHE A 53 7.51 -2.77 -12.55
C PHE A 53 9.03 -2.86 -12.40
N SER A 54 9.55 -2.67 -11.19
CA SER A 54 10.97 -2.82 -10.89
C SER A 54 11.42 -4.29 -11.01
N ALA A 55 10.63 -5.21 -10.48
CA ALA A 55 10.86 -6.65 -10.57
C ALA A 55 10.80 -7.11 -12.03
N LEU A 56 9.77 -6.72 -12.79
CA LEU A 56 9.59 -7.04 -14.21
C LEU A 56 10.84 -6.71 -15.02
N VAL A 57 11.44 -5.53 -14.78
CA VAL A 57 12.66 -5.11 -15.46
C VAL A 57 13.86 -5.93 -15.00
N ALA A 58 14.03 -6.12 -13.69
CA ALA A 58 15.12 -6.90 -13.13
C ALA A 58 15.10 -8.38 -13.55
N PHE A 59 13.90 -8.95 -13.74
CA PHE A 59 13.69 -10.30 -14.25
C PHE A 59 13.78 -10.41 -15.77
N SER A 60 13.60 -9.30 -16.50
CA SER A 60 13.74 -9.32 -17.95
C SER A 60 15.19 -9.55 -18.41
N ASP A 61 16.16 -9.28 -17.53
CA ASP A 61 17.58 -9.48 -17.76
C ASP A 61 18.11 -10.76 -17.04
N PRO A 62 18.77 -11.70 -17.75
CA PRO A 62 19.20 -12.96 -17.17
C PRO A 62 20.19 -12.82 -16.01
N ARG A 63 21.06 -11.80 -16.06
CA ARG A 63 22.13 -11.57 -15.07
C ARG A 63 21.61 -11.00 -13.75
N THR A 64 20.43 -10.40 -13.74
CA THR A 64 19.86 -9.72 -12.58
C THR A 64 18.69 -10.47 -11.96
N ALA A 65 18.19 -11.52 -12.62
CA ALA A 65 17.07 -12.32 -12.15
C ALA A 65 17.35 -13.02 -10.80
N SER A 66 18.55 -13.55 -10.60
CA SER A 66 18.96 -14.19 -9.34
C SER A 66 19.02 -13.18 -8.18
N LEU A 67 19.62 -12.01 -8.43
CA LEU A 67 19.67 -10.89 -7.50
C LEU A 67 18.26 -10.36 -7.15
N ALA A 68 17.37 -10.30 -8.14
CA ALA A 68 15.98 -9.88 -7.96
C ALA A 68 15.20 -10.86 -7.05
N LEU A 69 15.41 -12.18 -7.19
CA LEU A 69 14.83 -13.18 -6.28
C LEU A 69 15.35 -13.01 -4.85
N GLY A 70 16.65 -12.76 -4.68
CA GLY A 70 17.23 -12.44 -3.38
C GLY A 70 16.57 -11.20 -2.75
N ALA A 71 16.40 -10.13 -3.53
CA ALA A 71 15.71 -8.92 -3.06
C ALA A 71 14.24 -9.19 -2.69
N LEU A 72 13.52 -9.99 -3.49
CA LEU A 72 12.13 -10.38 -3.20
C LEU A 72 12.01 -11.21 -1.93
N PHE A 73 12.90 -12.17 -1.68
CA PHE A 73 12.89 -12.93 -0.43
C PHE A 73 13.27 -12.07 0.77
N GLY A 74 14.24 -11.15 0.63
CA GLY A 74 14.61 -10.21 1.68
C GLY A 74 13.47 -9.26 2.06
N ALA A 75 12.80 -8.68 1.05
CA ALA A 75 11.57 -7.92 1.22
C ALA A 75 10.48 -8.77 1.88
N GLY A 76 10.34 -10.02 1.44
CA GLY A 76 9.52 -11.07 2.02
C GLY A 76 9.68 -11.18 3.54
N VAL A 77 10.92 -11.46 3.98
CA VAL A 77 11.27 -11.61 5.39
C VAL A 77 11.01 -10.31 6.15
N LEU A 78 11.39 -9.16 5.60
CA LEU A 78 11.20 -7.86 6.25
C LEU A 78 9.71 -7.57 6.51
N VAL A 79 8.87 -7.77 5.51
CA VAL A 79 7.45 -7.43 5.59
C VAL A 79 6.70 -8.43 6.49
N THR A 80 6.99 -9.73 6.40
CA THR A 80 6.34 -10.74 7.28
C THR A 80 6.78 -10.66 8.73
N THR A 81 7.94 -10.07 9.03
CA THR A 81 8.46 -9.99 10.40
C THR A 81 8.38 -8.57 10.96
N VAL A 82 9.06 -7.59 10.37
CA VAL A 82 9.16 -6.22 10.85
C VAL A 82 7.86 -5.45 10.64
N VAL A 83 7.26 -5.52 9.45
CA VAL A 83 6.01 -4.79 9.17
C VAL A 83 4.84 -5.44 9.90
N ALA A 84 4.63 -6.75 9.72
CA ALA A 84 3.58 -7.47 10.43
C ALA A 84 3.74 -7.41 11.97
N GLY A 85 4.97 -7.55 12.48
CA GLY A 85 5.27 -7.45 13.91
C GLY A 85 5.09 -6.05 14.47
N GLY A 86 5.50 -5.02 13.72
CA GLY A 86 5.30 -3.62 14.07
C GLY A 86 3.81 -3.25 14.15
N ILE A 87 2.98 -3.73 13.22
CA ILE A 87 1.52 -3.53 13.26
C ILE A 87 0.93 -4.15 14.54
N ALA A 88 1.34 -5.37 14.89
CA ALA A 88 0.88 -6.06 16.10
C ALA A 88 1.28 -5.32 17.39
N ILE A 89 2.44 -4.68 17.43
CA ILE A 89 2.90 -3.86 18.57
C ILE A 89 2.11 -2.54 18.66
N LEU A 90 1.90 -1.88 17.53
CA LEU A 90 1.21 -0.59 17.46
C LEU A 90 -0.23 -0.69 17.94
N ARG A 91 -0.98 -1.68 17.45
CA ARG A 91 -2.37 -1.91 17.80
C ARG A 91 -2.64 -3.42 17.84
N PRO A 92 -2.73 -4.05 19.02
CA PRO A 92 -3.13 -5.46 19.09
C PRO A 92 -4.55 -5.61 18.56
N PHE A 93 -4.79 -6.63 17.75
CA PHE A 93 -6.09 -6.85 17.10
C PHE A 93 -6.35 -8.33 16.87
N MET A 94 -7.63 -8.68 16.75
CA MET A 94 -8.05 -10.05 16.43
C MET A 94 -8.13 -10.23 14.91
N VAL A 95 -7.37 -11.18 14.37
CA VAL A 95 -7.31 -11.50 12.94
C VAL A 95 -8.51 -12.36 12.54
N ALA A 96 -8.99 -12.19 11.32
CA ALA A 96 -9.99 -13.11 10.76
C ALA A 96 -9.30 -14.43 10.36
N SER A 97 -9.68 -15.54 11.01
CA SER A 97 -9.02 -16.84 10.87
C SER A 97 -9.01 -17.38 9.44
N ARG A 98 -10.16 -17.34 8.75
CA ARG A 98 -10.29 -17.90 7.39
C ARG A 98 -9.47 -17.12 6.34
N PRO A 99 -9.57 -15.78 6.22
CA PRO A 99 -8.73 -15.02 5.28
C PRO A 99 -7.24 -15.18 5.57
N PHE A 100 -6.84 -15.17 6.84
CA PHE A 100 -5.43 -15.32 7.23
C PHE A 100 -4.85 -16.67 6.84
N LEU A 101 -5.52 -17.78 7.18
CA LEU A 101 -5.06 -19.12 6.82
C LEU A 101 -4.97 -19.28 5.30
N ARG A 102 -5.97 -18.77 4.57
CA ARG A 102 -5.94 -18.73 3.10
C ARG A 102 -4.68 -18.02 2.62
N ASP A 103 -4.45 -16.77 3.05
CA ASP A 103 -3.34 -15.95 2.56
C ASP A 103 -1.97 -16.57 2.89
N ILE A 104 -1.77 -17.12 4.09
CA ILE A 104 -0.52 -17.81 4.45
C ILE A 104 -0.32 -19.09 3.64
N ILE A 105 -1.36 -19.89 3.41
CA ILE A 105 -1.23 -21.14 2.62
C ILE A 105 -0.83 -20.80 1.18
N PHE A 106 -1.49 -19.81 0.56
CA PHE A 106 -1.12 -19.37 -0.78
C PHE A 106 0.30 -18.81 -0.84
N TYR A 107 0.72 -18.09 0.19
CA TYR A 107 2.07 -17.59 0.26
C TYR A 107 3.10 -18.73 0.41
N MET A 108 2.83 -19.72 1.26
CA MET A 108 3.69 -20.91 1.40
C MET A 108 3.82 -21.67 0.07
N VAL A 109 2.72 -21.84 -0.67
CA VAL A 109 2.74 -22.47 -2.00
C VAL A 109 3.55 -21.62 -2.99
N ALA A 110 3.38 -20.29 -2.98
CA ALA A 110 4.14 -19.39 -3.85
C ALA A 110 5.65 -19.47 -3.58
N VAL A 111 6.06 -19.38 -2.31
CA VAL A 111 7.47 -19.51 -1.90
C VAL A 111 8.03 -20.87 -2.27
N PHE A 112 7.25 -21.94 -2.05
CA PHE A 112 7.66 -23.29 -2.43
C PHE A 112 7.87 -23.41 -3.94
N LEU A 113 6.98 -22.85 -4.77
CA LEU A 113 7.14 -22.85 -6.23
C LEU A 113 8.36 -22.04 -6.70
N VAL A 114 8.71 -20.94 -6.03
CA VAL A 114 9.94 -20.20 -6.34
C VAL A 114 11.17 -20.99 -5.91
N PHE A 115 11.12 -21.63 -4.74
CA PHE A 115 12.19 -22.47 -4.24
C PHE A 115 12.48 -23.66 -5.16
N THR A 116 11.44 -24.34 -5.67
CA THR A 116 11.61 -25.44 -6.62
C THR A 116 12.17 -24.95 -7.96
N ALA A 117 11.71 -23.80 -8.46
CA ALA A 117 12.26 -23.18 -9.67
C ALA A 117 13.75 -22.82 -9.52
N LEU A 118 14.15 -22.31 -8.35
CA LEU A 118 15.56 -22.06 -8.02
C LEU A 118 16.37 -23.34 -7.94
N TYR A 119 15.83 -24.40 -7.35
CA TYR A 119 16.50 -25.71 -7.26
C TYR A 119 16.73 -26.35 -8.63
N LEU A 120 15.79 -26.20 -9.56
CA LEU A 120 15.91 -26.69 -10.93
C LEU A 120 16.84 -25.82 -11.78
N GLY A 121 17.15 -24.59 -11.35
CA GLY A 121 18.02 -23.64 -12.05
C GLY A 121 17.48 -23.16 -13.41
N ARG A 122 16.22 -23.49 -13.74
CA ARG A 122 15.59 -23.18 -15.02
C ARG A 122 14.11 -22.88 -14.84
N VAL A 123 13.65 -21.76 -15.40
CA VAL A 123 12.23 -21.39 -15.47
C VAL A 123 11.78 -21.47 -16.92
N THR A 124 10.88 -22.42 -17.19
CA THR A 124 10.20 -22.59 -18.48
C THR A 124 8.92 -21.76 -18.52
N LEU A 125 8.32 -21.63 -19.71
CA LEU A 125 7.01 -20.97 -19.89
C LEU A 125 5.93 -21.55 -18.96
N ALA A 126 5.96 -22.86 -18.71
CA ALA A 126 4.99 -23.52 -17.84
C ALA A 126 5.07 -23.01 -16.40
N TRP A 127 6.28 -22.74 -15.89
CA TRP A 127 6.47 -22.16 -14.56
C TRP A 127 5.97 -20.71 -14.50
N ALA A 128 6.28 -19.90 -15.52
CA ALA A 128 5.81 -18.51 -15.61
C ALA A 128 4.27 -18.43 -15.64
N LEU A 129 3.63 -19.26 -16.46
CA LEU A 129 2.16 -19.39 -16.50
C LEU A 129 1.60 -19.98 -15.21
N GLY A 130 2.33 -20.88 -14.54
CA GLY A 130 1.99 -21.41 -13.23
C GLY A 130 1.90 -20.33 -12.15
N TYR A 131 2.86 -19.38 -12.12
CA TYR A 131 2.82 -18.25 -11.19
C TYR A 131 1.62 -17.34 -11.44
N LEU A 132 1.36 -16.96 -12.70
CA LEU A 132 0.20 -16.14 -13.06
C LEU A 132 -1.12 -16.87 -12.77
N GLY A 133 -1.20 -18.16 -13.11
CA GLY A 133 -2.36 -19.01 -12.86
C GLY A 133 -2.67 -19.14 -11.37
N LEU A 134 -1.63 -19.29 -10.54
CA LEU A 134 -1.78 -19.33 -9.09
C LEU A 134 -2.29 -17.99 -8.52
N TYR A 135 -1.85 -16.85 -9.08
CA TYR A 135 -2.37 -15.54 -8.68
C TYR A 135 -3.85 -15.37 -9.07
N VAL A 136 -4.23 -15.74 -10.29
CA VAL A 136 -5.64 -15.72 -10.72
C VAL A 136 -6.48 -16.60 -9.79
N PHE A 137 -6.00 -17.80 -9.48
CA PHE A 137 -6.68 -18.72 -8.56
C PHE A 137 -6.77 -18.15 -7.13
N TYR A 138 -5.73 -17.46 -6.65
CA TYR A 138 -5.74 -16.74 -5.38
C TYR A 138 -6.83 -15.65 -5.36
N VAL A 139 -6.87 -14.77 -6.36
CA VAL A 139 -7.86 -13.69 -6.47
C VAL A 139 -9.27 -14.26 -6.55
N VAL A 140 -9.49 -15.30 -7.36
CA VAL A 140 -10.78 -15.99 -7.46
C VAL A 140 -11.18 -16.56 -6.09
N THR A 141 -10.25 -17.19 -5.37
CA THR A 141 -10.52 -17.71 -4.02
C THR A 141 -10.87 -16.58 -3.05
N VAL A 142 -10.19 -15.42 -3.12
CA VAL A 142 -10.49 -14.25 -2.29
C VAL A 142 -11.90 -13.73 -2.55
N VAL A 143 -12.27 -13.60 -3.83
CA VAL A 143 -13.60 -13.14 -4.26
C VAL A 143 -14.67 -14.15 -3.84
N LEU A 144 -14.47 -15.44 -4.08
CA LEU A 144 -15.40 -16.50 -3.69
C LEU A 144 -15.58 -16.57 -2.18
N CYS A 145 -14.51 -16.53 -1.39
CA CYS A 145 -14.61 -16.48 0.08
C CYS A 145 -15.42 -15.28 0.57
N THR A 146 -15.24 -14.12 -0.07
CA THR A 146 -15.97 -12.90 0.26
C THR A 146 -17.45 -13.03 -0.08
N TRP A 147 -17.75 -13.57 -1.25
CA TRP A 147 -19.11 -13.79 -1.72
C TRP A 147 -19.85 -14.78 -0.82
N ILE A 148 -19.22 -15.91 -0.47
CA ILE A 148 -19.77 -16.92 0.44
C ILE A 148 -20.03 -16.31 1.82
N TYR A 149 -19.09 -15.52 2.36
CA TYR A 149 -19.27 -14.85 3.65
C TYR A 149 -20.45 -13.87 3.63
N GLN A 150 -20.59 -13.07 2.57
CA GLN A 150 -21.73 -12.17 2.42
C GLN A 150 -23.05 -12.92 2.27
N TRP A 151 -23.05 -14.04 1.54
CA TRP A 151 -24.24 -14.86 1.33
C TRP A 151 -24.69 -15.56 2.62
N GLN A 152 -23.76 -16.12 3.40
CA GLN A 152 -24.07 -16.68 4.72
C GLN A 152 -24.66 -15.63 5.66
N ARG A 153 -24.08 -14.43 5.70
CA ARG A 153 -24.60 -13.32 6.53
C ARG A 153 -26.01 -12.89 6.12
N ARG A 154 -26.32 -12.88 4.82
CA ARG A 154 -27.69 -12.62 4.33
C ARG A 154 -28.66 -13.73 4.73
N ARG A 155 -28.27 -15.01 4.65
CA ARG A 155 -29.10 -16.13 5.10
C ARG A 155 -29.36 -16.12 6.61
N SER A 156 -28.36 -15.80 7.44
CA SER A 156 -28.54 -15.71 8.89
C SER A 156 -29.51 -14.61 9.32
N LEU A 157 -29.60 -13.50 8.57
CA LEU A 157 -30.57 -12.42 8.79
C LEU A 157 -32.00 -12.80 8.35
N VAL A 158 -32.15 -13.76 7.44
CA VAL A 158 -33.46 -14.24 6.95
C VAL A 158 -34.03 -15.35 7.85
N CYS A 159 -33.19 -16.11 8.56
CA CYS A 159 -33.63 -17.17 9.48
C CYS A 159 -33.99 -16.68 10.90
N SER A 160 -33.80 -15.40 11.22
CA SER A 160 -34.15 -14.82 12.54
C SER A 160 -35.58 -14.25 12.63
N VAL A 161 -36.47 -14.61 11.70
CA VAL A 161 -37.91 -14.27 11.78
C VAL A 161 -38.74 -15.56 11.73
N PRO A 162 -39.32 -15.97 12.86
CA PRO A 162 -40.73 -16.33 12.92
C PRO A 162 -41.46 -15.62 14.07
N ASP A 163 -42.73 -15.32 13.81
CA ASP A 163 -43.68 -14.50 14.58
C ASP A 163 -43.72 -14.69 16.11
N THR A 164 -43.64 -13.57 16.83
CA THR A 164 -44.40 -13.31 18.07
C THR A 164 -44.79 -11.81 18.11
N PRO A 165 -46.09 -11.47 18.21
CA PRO A 165 -46.54 -10.10 18.47
C PRO A 165 -46.50 -9.80 19.98
N GLU A 166 -46.37 -8.50 20.32
CA GLU A 166 -46.35 -7.90 21.68
C GLU A 166 -45.01 -7.89 22.44
N MET A 167 -44.18 -6.88 22.22
CA MET A 167 -44.19 -5.61 22.97
C MET A 167 -43.00 -4.76 22.48
N LEU A 168 -43.31 -3.58 21.94
CA LEU A 168 -42.33 -2.55 21.62
C LEU A 168 -41.70 -2.04 22.93
N SER A 169 -40.51 -2.53 23.26
CA SER A 169 -39.62 -1.94 24.26
C SER A 169 -38.18 -2.05 23.77
N ASP A 170 -37.76 -1.01 23.04
CA ASP A 170 -36.47 -0.33 23.19
C ASP A 170 -36.40 0.73 22.09
N SER A 171 -37.24 1.76 22.29
CA SER A 171 -37.10 3.08 21.72
C SER A 171 -36.85 4.03 22.89
N GLU A 172 -35.61 4.07 23.34
CA GLU A 172 -35.02 5.11 24.17
C GLU A 172 -33.56 5.21 23.62
N GLU A 173 -33.11 6.22 22.87
CA GLU A 173 -33.28 7.66 23.06
C GLU A 173 -33.52 7.99 24.54
N ASP A 174 -32.44 8.01 25.33
CA ASP A 174 -32.24 9.17 26.20
C ASP A 174 -30.81 9.32 26.75
N GLN A 175 -30.36 10.57 26.62
CA GLN A 175 -29.67 11.41 27.59
C GLN A 175 -28.70 10.77 28.61
N VAL A 176 -27.43 11.17 28.51
CA VAL A 176 -26.57 11.36 29.69
C VAL A 176 -25.85 12.71 29.60
N SER A 177 -26.42 13.65 30.36
CA SER A 177 -25.77 14.65 31.20
C SER A 177 -24.36 15.15 30.86
N SER A 178 -24.33 16.44 30.50
CA SER A 178 -23.54 17.48 31.14
C SER A 178 -22.41 17.02 32.08
N ASN A 179 -21.20 16.91 31.55
CA ASN A 179 -19.99 17.41 32.21
C ASN A 179 -18.98 17.83 31.14
N THR A 180 -19.14 19.09 30.73
CA THR A 180 -18.27 19.83 29.83
C THR A 180 -16.87 19.95 30.44
N ASN A 181 -15.96 19.07 30.06
CA ASN A 181 -14.54 19.37 30.12
C ASN A 181 -14.14 20.01 28.80
N SER A 182 -13.85 21.30 28.91
CA SER A 182 -13.47 22.27 27.89
C SER A 182 -12.29 21.82 26.99
N TYR A 183 -12.26 22.43 25.80
CA TYR A 183 -11.17 22.52 24.81
C TYR A 183 -11.23 21.55 23.62
N ASP A 184 -11.90 21.95 22.53
CA ASP A 184 -11.27 22.44 21.28
C ASP A 184 -12.37 22.65 20.21
N TYR A 185 -13.16 23.73 20.37
CA TYR A 185 -14.04 24.19 19.29
C TYR A 185 -13.22 25.05 18.33
N GLY A 186 -12.83 24.45 17.22
CA GLY A 186 -12.19 25.12 16.09
C GLY A 186 -12.84 24.74 14.76
N GLU A 187 -14.11 24.34 14.78
CA GLU A 187 -14.94 24.13 13.60
C GLU A 187 -15.44 25.50 13.10
N GLU A 188 -15.21 25.74 11.82
CA GLU A 188 -15.40 26.99 11.12
C GLU A 188 -16.86 27.17 10.74
N TYR A 189 -17.59 28.02 11.48
CA TYR A 189 -18.91 28.51 11.11
C TYR A 189 -18.78 29.28 9.77
N ARG A 190 -19.12 28.65 8.63
CA ARG A 190 -19.38 29.36 7.36
C ARG A 190 -20.82 29.88 7.39
N PRO A 191 -21.07 31.20 7.35
CA PRO A 191 -22.43 31.70 7.22
C PRO A 191 -23.03 31.29 5.87
N LEU A 192 -24.31 30.91 5.86
CA LEU A 192 -25.15 30.59 4.69
C LEU A 192 -25.43 31.84 3.82
N LEU A 193 -24.39 32.57 3.42
CA LEU A 193 -24.48 33.51 2.31
C LEU A 193 -24.10 32.75 1.04
N PHE A 194 -25.06 32.61 0.12
CA PHE A 194 -24.80 32.23 -1.27
C PHE A 194 -23.94 33.31 -1.94
N TYR A 195 -22.65 33.33 -1.62
CA TYR A 195 -21.67 34.07 -2.40
C TYR A 195 -21.27 33.16 -3.55
N GLN A 196 -21.59 33.56 -4.78
CA GLN A 196 -21.20 32.84 -5.97
C GLN A 196 -19.69 33.00 -6.17
N GLU A 197 -18.90 32.17 -5.49
CA GLU A 197 -17.44 32.13 -5.61
C GLU A 197 -17.05 31.83 -7.07
N THR A 198 -16.14 32.63 -7.62
CA THR A 198 -15.60 32.40 -8.97
C THR A 198 -14.75 31.13 -8.99
N THR A 199 -14.67 30.45 -10.14
CA THR A 199 -13.88 29.21 -10.29
C THR A 199 -12.40 29.38 -9.90
N ALA A 200 -11.83 30.57 -10.12
CA ALA A 200 -10.47 30.91 -9.71
C ALA A 200 -10.32 31.06 -8.19
N GLN A 201 -11.32 31.65 -7.50
CA GLN A 201 -11.31 31.76 -6.04
C GLN A 201 -11.39 30.38 -5.38
N ILE A 202 -12.23 29.47 -5.91
CA ILE A 202 -12.32 28.09 -5.44
C ILE A 202 -10.97 27.37 -5.60
N LEU A 203 -10.28 27.58 -6.73
CA LEU A 203 -8.97 26.97 -7.00
C LEU A 203 -7.89 27.50 -6.05
N VAL A 204 -7.80 28.83 -5.87
CA VAL A 204 -6.82 29.46 -4.97
C VAL A 204 -7.06 29.06 -3.52
N GLN A 205 -8.31 29.00 -3.07
CA GLN A 205 -8.64 28.53 -1.73
C GLN A 205 -8.37 27.04 -1.56
N ALA A 206 -8.51 26.24 -2.62
CA ALA A 206 -8.22 24.81 -2.58
C ALA A 206 -6.73 24.46 -2.57
N LEU A 207 -5.93 25.25 -3.29
CA LEU A 207 -4.48 25.09 -3.38
C LEU A 207 -3.73 25.75 -2.23
N ASN A 208 -4.40 26.50 -1.35
CA ASN A 208 -3.76 27.13 -0.21
C ASN A 208 -3.60 26.13 0.96
N PRO A 209 -2.37 25.67 1.29
CA PRO A 209 -2.13 24.76 2.41
C PRO A 209 -2.12 25.48 3.78
N LEU A 210 -2.14 26.82 3.79
CA LEU A 210 -2.04 27.64 4.99
C LEU A 210 -3.40 28.14 5.48
N ASP A 211 -3.93 27.46 6.49
CA ASP A 211 -4.98 28.02 7.35
C ASP A 211 -4.39 29.17 8.19
N TYR A 212 -4.63 30.41 7.77
CA TYR A 212 -4.13 31.61 8.44
C TYR A 212 -4.51 31.68 9.94
N ARG A 213 -5.71 31.17 10.29
CA ARG A 213 -6.18 31.06 11.68
C ARG A 213 -5.33 30.11 12.53
N LYS A 214 -4.99 28.93 12.00
CA LYS A 214 -4.15 27.93 12.72
C LYS A 214 -2.70 28.38 12.79
N TRP A 215 -2.21 29.07 11.75
CA TRP A 215 -0.86 29.63 11.70
C TRP A 215 -0.60 30.62 12.84
N ARG A 216 -1.56 31.51 13.11
CA ARG A 216 -1.43 32.54 14.15
C ARG A 216 -1.44 31.97 15.58
N ASN A 217 -2.14 30.87 15.82
CA ASN A 217 -2.32 30.30 17.17
C ASN A 217 -1.25 29.28 17.58
N LYS A 218 -0.28 28.92 16.71
CA LYS A 218 0.74 27.90 16.99
C LYS A 218 2.12 28.51 17.28
N SER A 219 2.97 27.74 17.98
CA SER A 219 4.33 28.12 18.38
C SER A 219 5.25 28.37 17.17
N ALA A 220 6.31 29.17 17.36
CA ALA A 220 7.27 29.49 16.31
C ALA A 220 7.94 28.24 15.70
N TYR A 221 8.20 27.19 16.50
CA TYR A 221 8.71 25.91 16.03
C TYR A 221 7.75 25.20 15.07
N TRP A 222 6.46 25.17 15.40
CA TRP A 222 5.43 24.59 14.52
C TRP A 222 5.34 25.36 13.21
N ARG A 223 5.45 26.70 13.27
CA ARG A 223 5.48 27.57 12.08
C ARG A 223 6.68 27.26 11.19
N ALA A 224 7.88 27.14 11.75
CA ALA A 224 9.08 26.79 11.01
C ALA A 224 8.96 25.41 10.34
N LEU A 225 8.50 24.39 11.07
CA LEU A 225 8.22 23.06 10.51
C LEU A 225 7.16 23.10 9.41
N LYS A 226 6.11 23.93 9.57
CA LYS A 226 5.04 24.05 8.58
C LYS A 226 5.53 24.75 7.31
N VAL A 227 6.44 25.73 7.40
CA VAL A 227 7.08 26.37 6.23
C VAL A 227 7.92 25.36 5.45
N PHE A 228 8.69 24.52 6.14
CA PHE A 228 9.46 23.46 5.49
C PHE A 228 8.56 22.41 4.81
N LYS A 229 7.41 22.08 5.42
CA LYS A 229 6.43 21.14 4.86
C LYS A 229 5.55 21.74 3.75
N LEU A 230 5.45 23.06 3.66
CA LEU A 230 4.57 23.78 2.75
C LEU A 230 4.77 23.44 1.28
N PRO A 231 6.00 23.44 0.71
CA PRO A 231 6.20 23.12 -0.70
C PRO A 231 5.74 21.69 -1.02
N VAL A 232 6.00 20.74 -0.12
CA VAL A 232 5.60 19.33 -0.27
C VAL A 232 4.08 19.19 -0.19
N GLU A 233 3.43 19.87 0.76
CA GLU A 233 1.97 19.84 0.91
C GLU A 233 1.25 20.52 -0.26
N PHE A 234 1.81 21.61 -0.80
CA PHE A 234 1.31 22.25 -2.02
C PHE A 234 1.39 21.31 -3.23
N LEU A 235 2.55 20.67 -3.45
CA LEU A 235 2.72 19.68 -4.52
C LEU A 235 1.76 18.49 -4.36
N LEU A 236 1.55 18.03 -3.13
CA LEU A 236 0.59 16.97 -2.85
C LEU A 236 -0.84 17.38 -3.18
N LEU A 237 -1.28 18.57 -2.76
CA LEU A 237 -2.62 19.09 -3.07
C LEU A 237 -2.82 19.29 -4.58
N LEU A 238 -1.75 19.64 -5.30
CA LEU A 238 -1.78 19.83 -6.74
C LEU A 238 -1.82 18.50 -7.52
N THR A 239 -1.23 17.43 -6.99
CA THR A 239 -1.05 16.16 -7.71
C THR A 239 -2.03 15.06 -7.28
N VAL A 240 -2.56 15.12 -6.05
CA VAL A 240 -3.40 14.06 -5.47
C VAL A 240 -4.84 14.55 -5.34
N PRO A 241 -5.79 13.99 -6.11
CA PRO A 241 -7.21 14.19 -5.85
C PRO A 241 -7.57 13.54 -4.53
N VAL A 242 -8.25 14.28 -3.67
CA VAL A 242 -8.73 13.79 -2.38
C VAL A 242 -10.24 13.74 -2.42
N MET A 243 -10.78 12.52 -2.45
CA MET A 243 -12.18 12.24 -2.23
C MET A 243 -12.37 11.87 -0.76
N ASP A 244 -13.12 12.69 -0.05
CA ASP A 244 -13.43 12.49 1.36
C ASP A 244 -14.91 12.13 1.49
N PRO A 245 -15.25 10.87 1.83
CA PRO A 245 -16.65 10.43 1.90
C PRO A 245 -17.38 11.01 3.11
N ASP A 246 -16.65 11.55 4.09
CA ASP A 246 -17.22 12.08 5.33
C ASP A 246 -17.73 13.53 5.17
N LYS A 247 -17.43 14.19 4.05
CA LYS A 247 -17.93 15.53 3.71
C LYS A 247 -19.16 15.43 2.80
N GLU A 248 -20.16 16.27 3.05
CA GLU A 248 -21.42 16.30 2.29
C GLU A 248 -21.22 16.48 0.77
N ASP A 249 -20.21 17.26 0.37
CA ASP A 249 -19.86 17.49 -1.05
C ASP A 249 -18.84 16.50 -1.63
N GLY A 250 -18.40 15.50 -0.85
CA GLY A 250 -17.36 14.55 -1.27
C GLY A 250 -16.01 15.21 -1.61
N ASN A 251 -15.76 16.42 -1.09
CA ASN A 251 -14.66 17.32 -1.43
C ASN A 251 -14.58 17.68 -2.93
N TRP A 252 -15.72 17.77 -3.62
CA TRP A 252 -15.78 18.12 -5.03
C TRP A 252 -15.36 19.58 -5.27
N LYS A 253 -14.25 19.76 -5.99
CA LYS A 253 -13.79 21.08 -6.47
C LYS A 253 -13.49 20.98 -7.95
N ARG A 254 -14.44 21.38 -8.80
CA ARG A 254 -14.36 21.23 -10.27
C ARG A 254 -13.02 21.66 -10.89
N PRO A 255 -12.50 22.89 -10.68
CA PRO A 255 -11.26 23.31 -11.35
C PRO A 255 -10.04 22.51 -10.88
N LEU A 256 -9.99 22.13 -9.59
CA LEU A 256 -8.90 21.32 -9.05
C LEU A 256 -8.96 19.88 -9.58
N ASN A 257 -10.14 19.27 -9.59
CA ASN A 257 -10.31 17.90 -10.08
C ASN A 257 -10.07 17.79 -11.59
N CYS A 258 -10.45 18.80 -12.38
CA CYS A 258 -10.11 18.86 -13.81
C CYS A 258 -8.60 18.97 -14.02
N LEU A 259 -7.91 19.73 -13.17
CA LEU A 259 -6.45 19.81 -13.18
C LEU A 259 -5.81 18.46 -12.78
N HIS A 260 -6.37 17.76 -11.80
CA HIS A 260 -5.93 16.42 -11.40
C HIS A 260 -6.06 15.39 -12.52
N LEU A 261 -7.06 15.48 -13.41
CA LEU A 261 -7.15 14.59 -14.58
C LEU A 261 -5.97 14.72 -15.54
N VAL A 262 -5.25 15.84 -15.52
CA VAL A 262 -4.04 16.05 -16.33
C VAL A 262 -2.79 15.72 -15.50
N ILE A 263 -2.69 16.30 -14.30
CA ILE A 263 -1.48 16.23 -13.48
C ILE A 263 -1.29 14.84 -12.85
N SER A 264 -2.34 14.20 -12.38
CA SER A 264 -2.23 12.92 -11.68
C SER A 264 -1.75 11.78 -12.59
N PRO A 265 -2.30 11.56 -13.80
CA PRO A 265 -1.77 10.55 -14.72
C PRO A 265 -0.35 10.88 -15.20
N LEU A 266 -0.05 12.18 -15.43
CA LEU A 266 1.30 12.61 -15.78
C LEU A 266 2.30 12.27 -14.68
N PHE A 267 1.96 12.57 -13.42
CA PHE A 267 2.79 12.22 -12.26
C PHE A 267 2.98 10.71 -12.14
N VAL A 268 1.94 9.91 -12.36
CA VAL A 268 2.04 8.44 -12.37
C VAL A 268 3.07 7.99 -13.40
N VAL A 269 2.96 8.44 -14.65
CA VAL A 269 3.89 8.04 -15.72
C VAL A 269 5.33 8.51 -15.47
N LEU A 270 5.51 9.71 -14.92
CA LEU A 270 6.83 10.26 -14.61
C LEU A 270 7.49 9.63 -13.39
N THR A 271 6.72 9.06 -12.46
CA THR A 271 7.27 8.42 -11.25
C THR A 271 7.47 6.93 -11.41
N LEU A 272 6.75 6.28 -12.33
CA LEU A 272 6.96 4.87 -12.63
C LEU A 272 8.40 4.63 -13.11
N GLN A 273 9.09 3.72 -12.41
CA GLN A 273 10.47 3.32 -12.67
C GLN A 273 11.46 4.51 -12.69
N SER A 274 11.37 5.42 -11.71
CA SER A 274 12.28 6.57 -11.58
C SER A 274 12.31 7.49 -12.82
N GLY A 275 11.21 7.53 -13.58
CA GLY A 275 11.08 8.37 -14.78
C GLY A 275 11.52 7.73 -16.09
N ALA A 276 11.96 6.48 -16.09
CA ALA A 276 12.37 5.78 -17.32
C ALA A 276 11.23 5.64 -18.35
N TYR A 277 9.99 5.39 -17.90
CA TYR A 277 8.82 5.31 -18.79
C TYR A 277 8.32 6.67 -19.27
N GLY A 278 8.51 7.73 -18.48
CA GLY A 278 8.17 9.08 -18.89
C GLY A 278 8.93 9.50 -20.14
N VAL A 279 10.22 9.15 -20.21
CA VAL A 279 11.12 9.49 -21.32
C VAL A 279 11.09 8.42 -22.42
N TYR A 280 10.33 7.34 -22.25
CA TYR A 280 10.21 6.31 -23.28
C TYR A 280 9.50 6.88 -24.52
N GLU A 281 10.11 6.71 -25.68
CA GLU A 281 9.58 7.18 -26.96
C GLU A 281 8.85 6.02 -27.65
N ILE A 282 7.54 6.20 -27.91
CA ILE A 282 6.77 5.25 -28.70
C ILE A 282 7.19 5.44 -30.16
N GLY A 283 7.92 4.46 -30.70
CA GLY A 283 8.37 4.47 -32.10
C GLY A 283 9.37 5.58 -32.45
N GLY A 284 10.08 6.15 -31.46
CA GLY A 284 11.12 7.17 -31.66
C GLY A 284 10.63 8.57 -32.06
N LEU A 285 9.32 8.84 -31.97
CA LEU A 285 8.72 10.11 -32.40
C LEU A 285 7.88 10.80 -31.32
N PHE A 286 7.23 10.04 -30.43
CA PHE A 286 6.33 10.62 -29.41
C PHE A 286 6.64 10.08 -28.01
N PRO A 287 7.00 10.95 -27.05
CA PRO A 287 7.23 10.52 -25.69
C PRO A 287 5.90 10.22 -24.99
N VAL A 288 5.88 9.19 -24.13
CA VAL A 288 4.67 8.73 -23.44
C VAL A 288 4.01 9.86 -22.63
N TRP A 289 4.79 10.73 -21.98
CA TRP A 289 4.26 11.85 -21.19
C TRP A 289 3.38 12.79 -22.03
N ALA A 290 3.73 13.05 -23.29
CA ALA A 290 2.97 13.95 -24.16
C ALA A 290 1.61 13.34 -24.53
N VAL A 291 1.58 12.03 -24.81
CA VAL A 291 0.33 11.30 -25.08
C VAL A 291 -0.60 11.35 -23.88
N VAL A 292 -0.06 11.16 -22.68
CA VAL A 292 -0.82 11.21 -21.42
C VAL A 292 -1.38 12.61 -21.16
N VAL A 293 -0.63 13.68 -21.45
CA VAL A 293 -1.12 15.05 -21.33
C VAL A 293 -2.23 15.34 -22.34
N ILE A 294 -2.09 14.91 -23.60
CA ILE A 294 -3.12 15.10 -24.63
C ILE A 294 -4.41 14.35 -24.25
N ALA A 295 -4.30 13.09 -23.84
CA ALA A 295 -5.45 12.31 -23.39
C ALA A 295 -6.07 12.92 -22.12
N GLY A 296 -5.25 13.29 -21.13
CA GLY A 296 -5.69 13.89 -19.87
C GLY A 296 -6.39 15.23 -20.08
N THR A 297 -5.88 16.09 -20.97
CA THR A 297 -6.51 17.38 -21.31
C THR A 297 -7.83 17.20 -22.06
N ALA A 298 -7.94 16.21 -22.94
CA ALA A 298 -9.20 15.87 -23.59
C ALA A 298 -10.25 15.39 -22.56
N LEU A 299 -9.88 14.50 -21.64
CA LEU A 299 -10.76 14.08 -20.54
C LEU A 299 -11.12 15.24 -19.60
N ALA A 300 -10.16 16.12 -19.28
CA ALA A 300 -10.38 17.30 -18.46
C ALA A 300 -11.36 18.27 -19.13
N ALA A 301 -11.25 18.48 -20.44
CA ALA A 301 -12.19 19.31 -21.19
C ALA A 301 -13.61 18.71 -21.18
N VAL A 302 -13.74 17.41 -21.48
CA VAL A 302 -15.04 16.72 -21.48
C VAL A 302 -15.68 16.79 -20.10
N THR A 303 -14.94 16.50 -19.04
CA THR A 303 -15.45 16.55 -17.66
C THR A 303 -15.76 17.98 -17.22
N PHE A 304 -14.97 18.97 -17.66
CA PHE A 304 -15.26 20.37 -17.41
C PHE A 304 -16.58 20.79 -18.07
N PHE A 305 -16.81 20.47 -19.34
CA PHE A 305 -18.06 20.84 -20.01
C PHE A 305 -19.27 20.02 -19.55
N ALA A 306 -19.08 18.76 -19.16
CA ALA A 306 -20.16 17.87 -18.74
C ALA A 306 -20.60 18.03 -17.28
N THR A 307 -19.80 18.70 -16.42
CA THR A 307 -20.04 18.73 -14.96
C THR A 307 -20.29 20.14 -14.43
N SER A 308 -21.14 20.23 -13.39
CA SER A 308 -21.44 21.47 -12.67
C SER A 308 -20.64 21.60 -11.37
N ASN A 309 -20.54 22.82 -10.83
CA ASN A 309 -19.79 23.10 -9.59
C ASN A 309 -20.49 22.56 -8.34
N SER A 310 -21.82 22.40 -8.38
CA SER A 310 -22.65 22.18 -7.19
C SER A 310 -23.01 20.72 -6.92
N LYS A 311 -22.70 19.79 -7.83
CA LYS A 311 -23.00 18.36 -7.66
C LYS A 311 -21.85 17.49 -8.17
N PRO A 312 -21.41 16.47 -7.40
CA PRO A 312 -20.39 15.55 -7.86
C PRO A 312 -20.91 14.70 -9.05
N PRO A 313 -20.07 14.41 -10.05
CA PRO A 313 -20.44 13.58 -11.18
C PRO A 313 -20.58 12.11 -10.78
N ARG A 314 -21.32 11.31 -11.56
CA ARG A 314 -21.44 9.85 -11.31
C ARG A 314 -20.09 9.11 -11.33
N LEU A 315 -19.09 9.66 -12.03
CA LEU A 315 -17.73 9.13 -12.11
C LEU A 315 -16.83 9.60 -10.94
N HIS A 316 -17.37 10.22 -9.88
CA HIS A 316 -16.57 10.72 -8.75
C HIS A 316 -15.68 9.65 -8.10
N TRP A 317 -16.12 8.39 -8.10
CA TRP A 317 -15.35 7.26 -7.57
C TRP A 317 -14.01 7.01 -8.29
N LEU A 318 -13.87 7.40 -9.56
CA LEU A 318 -12.59 7.28 -10.28
C LEU A 318 -11.53 8.22 -9.70
N PHE A 319 -11.93 9.38 -9.18
CA PHE A 319 -11.00 10.31 -8.53
C PHE A 319 -10.47 9.73 -7.22
N ALA A 320 -11.26 8.93 -6.50
CA ALA A 320 -10.76 8.20 -5.32
C ALA A 320 -9.67 7.18 -5.71
N PHE A 321 -9.87 6.44 -6.81
CA PHE A 321 -8.86 5.50 -7.30
C PHE A 321 -7.58 6.20 -7.80
N LEU A 322 -7.72 7.28 -8.57
CA LEU A 322 -6.61 8.09 -9.05
C LEU A 322 -5.84 8.74 -7.89
N GLY A 323 -6.56 9.21 -6.87
CA GLY A 323 -6.02 9.81 -5.65
C GLY A 323 -5.28 8.80 -4.79
N PHE A 324 -5.85 7.60 -4.64
CA PHE A 324 -5.20 6.48 -3.99
C PHE A 324 -3.90 6.09 -4.70
N LEU A 325 -3.92 5.92 -6.02
CA LEU A 325 -2.72 5.53 -6.78
C LEU A 325 -1.62 6.61 -6.74
N THR A 326 -1.99 7.88 -6.92
CA THR A 326 -1.01 8.99 -6.86
C THR A 326 -0.41 9.16 -5.46
N SER A 327 -1.20 8.99 -4.40
CA SER A 327 -0.67 9.06 -3.04
C SER A 327 0.22 7.86 -2.68
N ALA A 328 -0.12 6.65 -3.17
CA ALA A 328 0.76 5.47 -3.05
C ALA A 328 2.11 5.71 -3.73
N LEU A 329 2.11 6.26 -4.95
CA LEU A 329 3.33 6.55 -5.70
C LEU A 329 4.17 7.65 -5.04
N TRP A 330 3.55 8.64 -4.40
CA TRP A 330 4.26 9.63 -3.59
C TRP A 330 4.96 9.01 -2.38
N ILE A 331 4.29 8.06 -1.70
CA ILE A 331 4.91 7.31 -0.59
C ILE A 331 6.11 6.54 -1.11
N ASN A 332 5.98 5.88 -2.27
CA ASN A 332 7.09 5.14 -2.87
C ASN A 332 8.24 6.05 -3.35
N ALA A 333 7.95 7.20 -3.95
CA ALA A 333 8.97 8.16 -4.36
C ALA A 333 9.74 8.69 -3.14
N ALA A 334 9.03 9.07 -2.07
CA ALA A 334 9.66 9.49 -0.83
C ALA A 334 10.50 8.37 -0.18
N ALA A 335 10.00 7.14 -0.19
CA ALA A 335 10.73 5.95 0.23
C ALA A 335 12.02 5.76 -0.57
N THR A 336 11.96 5.89 -1.90
CA THR A 336 13.12 5.76 -2.79
C THR A 336 14.19 6.81 -2.47
N GLU A 337 13.81 8.07 -2.22
CA GLU A 337 14.77 9.10 -1.81
C GLU A 337 15.44 8.79 -0.47
N VAL A 338 14.69 8.25 0.50
CA VAL A 338 15.27 7.78 1.78
C VAL A 338 16.30 6.68 1.54
N VAL A 339 16.02 5.76 0.62
CA VAL A 339 16.94 4.66 0.26
C VAL A 339 18.19 5.19 -0.45
N ASN A 340 18.03 6.16 -1.34
CA ASN A 340 19.16 6.81 -2.01
C ASN A 340 20.10 7.49 -1.00
N ILE A 341 19.53 8.17 0.01
CA ILE A 341 20.31 8.76 1.10
C ILE A 341 21.04 7.67 1.88
N LEU A 342 20.35 6.60 2.29
CA LEU A 342 20.97 5.51 3.03
C LEU A 342 22.06 4.79 2.22
N ARG A 343 21.89 4.63 0.91
CA ARG A 343 22.91 4.10 0.00
C ARG A 343 24.14 5.01 -0.04
N SER A 344 23.93 6.32 -0.14
CA SER A 344 25.04 7.29 -0.11
C SER A 344 25.81 7.24 1.22
N LEU A 345 25.09 7.13 2.35
CA LEU A 345 25.69 6.94 3.67
C LEU A 345 26.45 5.62 3.75
N GLY A 346 25.92 4.54 3.18
CA GLY A 346 26.60 3.25 3.18
C GLY A 346 27.92 3.26 2.40
N VAL A 347 27.99 4.02 1.31
CA VAL A 347 29.26 4.27 0.60
C VAL A 347 30.23 5.09 1.46
N VAL A 348 29.74 6.12 2.16
CA VAL A 348 30.56 6.94 3.07
C VAL A 348 31.12 6.12 4.24
N PHE A 349 30.34 5.18 4.78
CA PHE A 349 30.75 4.30 5.88
C PHE A 349 31.53 3.05 5.41
N TRP A 350 31.89 2.94 4.13
CA TRP A 350 32.61 1.79 3.56
C TRP A 350 31.94 0.43 3.85
N LEU A 351 30.60 0.39 3.89
CA LEU A 351 29.87 -0.87 4.01
C LEU A 351 30.10 -1.72 2.75
N SER A 352 30.20 -3.04 2.90
CA SER A 352 30.38 -3.92 1.74
C SER A 352 29.18 -3.80 0.79
N ASN A 353 29.44 -3.88 -0.52
CA ASN A 353 28.41 -3.83 -1.55
C ASN A 353 27.32 -4.89 -1.30
N THR A 354 27.67 -6.03 -0.70
CA THR A 354 26.73 -7.08 -0.33
C THR A 354 25.89 -6.75 0.89
N VAL A 355 26.42 -6.08 1.93
CA VAL A 355 25.63 -5.62 3.09
C VAL A 355 24.67 -4.51 2.67
N LEU A 356 25.11 -3.60 1.80
CA LEU A 356 24.27 -2.61 1.11
C LEU A 356 23.20 -3.29 0.25
N GLY A 357 23.55 -4.36 -0.45
CA GLY A 357 22.62 -5.15 -1.26
C GLY A 357 21.57 -5.89 -0.43
N LEU A 358 21.97 -6.55 0.66
CA LEU A 358 21.10 -7.42 1.45
C LEU A 358 20.11 -6.68 2.32
N THR A 359 20.61 -5.66 3.00
CA THR A 359 19.84 -4.98 4.04
C THR A 359 19.16 -3.76 3.46
N LEU A 360 19.91 -2.93 2.74
CA LEU A 360 19.42 -1.65 2.26
C LEU A 360 18.57 -1.75 0.99
N LEU A 361 18.81 -2.70 0.07
CA LEU A 361 17.89 -2.89 -1.07
C LEU A 361 16.59 -3.60 -0.66
N ALA A 362 16.67 -4.61 0.20
CA ALA A 362 15.48 -5.27 0.73
C ALA A 362 14.62 -4.32 1.59
N TRP A 363 15.26 -3.52 2.45
CA TRP A 363 14.58 -2.42 3.13
C TRP A 363 14.05 -1.40 2.14
N GLY A 364 14.82 -1.08 1.10
CA GLY A 364 14.46 0.00 0.22
C GLY A 364 13.21 -0.25 -0.62
N ASN A 365 13.03 -1.49 -1.10
CA ASN A 365 11.82 -1.85 -1.83
C ASN A 365 10.57 -1.82 -0.91
N SER A 366 10.71 -2.24 0.35
CA SER A 366 9.54 -2.41 1.23
C SER A 366 9.37 -1.33 2.31
N ILE A 367 10.19 -0.26 2.29
CA ILE A 367 10.05 0.84 3.25
C ILE A 367 8.78 1.67 2.96
N GLY A 368 8.39 1.81 1.69
CA GLY A 368 7.12 2.42 1.28
C GLY A 368 5.93 1.65 1.83
N ASP A 369 5.95 0.32 1.66
CA ASP A 369 4.94 -0.60 2.20
C ASP A 369 4.82 -0.46 3.72
N ALA A 370 5.95 -0.52 4.43
CA ALA A 370 6.00 -0.40 5.89
C ALA A 370 5.37 0.91 6.37
N PHE A 371 5.67 2.04 5.72
CA PHE A 371 5.10 3.34 6.09
C PHE A 371 3.59 3.41 5.84
N SER A 372 3.12 2.86 4.72
CA SER A 372 1.69 2.82 4.40
C SER A 372 0.90 1.97 5.40
N ASP A 373 1.39 0.77 5.72
CA ASP A 373 0.73 -0.19 6.61
C ASP A 373 0.76 0.27 8.06
N PHE A 374 1.89 0.78 8.56
CA PHE A 374 1.95 1.36 9.91
C PHE A 374 1.01 2.54 10.07
N THR A 375 0.81 3.33 9.03
CA THR A 375 -0.11 4.45 9.09
C THR A 375 -1.55 3.99 9.19
N LEU A 376 -1.93 3.03 8.35
CA LEU A 376 -3.27 2.48 8.37
C LEU A 376 -3.59 1.78 9.70
N ALA A 377 -2.60 1.11 10.30
CA ALA A 377 -2.69 0.58 11.65
C ALA A 377 -2.89 1.67 12.71
N ARG A 378 -2.15 2.79 12.62
CA ARG A 378 -2.30 3.95 13.52
C ARG A 378 -3.67 4.61 13.43
N GLN A 379 -4.27 4.61 12.25
CA GLN A 379 -5.61 5.17 12.01
C GLN A 379 -6.76 4.26 12.45
N GLY A 380 -6.46 3.09 13.00
CA GLY A 380 -7.50 2.18 13.53
C GLY A 380 -7.92 1.08 12.58
N TYR A 381 -7.21 0.90 11.45
CA TYR A 381 -7.45 -0.19 10.50
C TYR A 381 -6.30 -1.23 10.46
N PRO A 382 -5.85 -1.78 11.62
CA PRO A 382 -4.71 -2.70 11.65
C PRO A 382 -4.97 -4.03 10.94
N ARG A 383 -6.23 -4.50 10.90
CA ARG A 383 -6.64 -5.69 10.13
C ARG A 383 -6.38 -5.53 8.63
N MET A 384 -6.67 -4.33 8.11
CA MET A 384 -6.50 -4.00 6.71
C MET A 384 -5.01 -3.91 6.36
N ALA A 385 -4.24 -3.17 7.17
CA ALA A 385 -2.78 -3.06 7.04
C ALA A 385 -2.10 -4.43 7.04
N PHE A 386 -2.42 -5.28 8.02
CA PHE A 386 -1.85 -6.61 8.11
C PHE A 386 -2.21 -7.47 6.89
N SER A 387 -3.45 -7.38 6.40
CA SER A 387 -3.86 -8.13 5.21
C SER A 387 -3.18 -7.64 3.93
N ALA A 388 -2.90 -6.34 3.82
CA ALA A 388 -2.21 -5.74 2.68
C ALA A 388 -0.72 -6.11 2.66
N CYS A 389 -0.07 -6.13 3.83
CA CYS A 389 1.29 -6.63 4.02
C CYS A 389 1.49 -8.04 3.42
N PHE A 390 0.57 -8.99 3.68
CA PHE A 390 0.64 -10.32 3.06
C PHE A 390 0.24 -10.32 1.58
N GLY A 391 -0.82 -9.60 1.22
CA GLY A 391 -1.30 -9.51 -0.16
C GLY A 391 -0.27 -8.90 -1.12
N GLY A 392 0.47 -7.89 -0.66
CA GLY A 392 1.50 -7.18 -1.43
C GLY A 392 2.65 -8.09 -1.81
N ILE A 393 3.16 -8.90 -0.87
CA ILE A 393 4.24 -9.83 -1.20
C ILE A 393 3.78 -10.97 -2.11
N ILE A 394 2.58 -11.53 -1.87
CA ILE A 394 2.01 -12.56 -2.76
C ILE A 394 1.88 -12.01 -4.18
N PHE A 395 1.43 -10.77 -4.31
CA PHE A 395 1.33 -10.06 -5.58
C PHE A 395 2.72 -9.87 -6.23
N ASN A 396 3.70 -9.35 -5.49
CA ASN A 396 5.06 -9.13 -5.99
C ASN A 396 5.76 -10.43 -6.42
N ILE A 397 5.58 -11.53 -5.68
CA ILE A 397 6.17 -12.83 -6.02
C ILE A 397 5.47 -13.44 -7.23
N LEU A 398 4.14 -13.58 -7.22
CA LEU A 398 3.44 -14.30 -8.28
C LEU A 398 3.39 -13.51 -9.59
N VAL A 399 3.05 -12.23 -9.51
CA VAL A 399 2.89 -11.37 -10.68
C VAL A 399 4.24 -10.79 -11.12
N GLY A 400 5.08 -10.34 -10.17
CA GLY A 400 6.40 -9.78 -10.50
C GLY A 400 7.33 -10.82 -11.12
N VAL A 401 7.53 -11.99 -10.49
CA VAL A 401 8.36 -13.07 -11.06
C VAL A 401 7.70 -13.63 -12.32
N GLY A 402 6.39 -13.88 -12.29
CA GLY A 402 5.67 -14.49 -13.41
C GLY A 402 5.68 -13.64 -14.67
N LEU A 403 5.37 -12.33 -14.58
CA LEU A 403 5.44 -11.42 -15.72
C LEU A 403 6.90 -11.15 -16.14
N GLY A 404 7.82 -11.05 -15.17
CA GLY A 404 9.26 -10.95 -15.39
C GLY A 404 9.79 -12.04 -16.32
N CYS A 405 9.58 -13.29 -15.93
CA CYS A 405 9.99 -14.45 -16.72
C CYS A 405 9.24 -14.52 -18.07
N LEU A 406 7.95 -14.19 -18.12
CA LEU A 406 7.18 -14.20 -19.37
C LEU A 406 7.70 -13.16 -20.38
N LEU A 407 8.07 -11.97 -19.89
CA LEU A 407 8.65 -10.91 -20.71
C LEU A 407 10.01 -11.34 -21.28
N GLN A 408 10.83 -11.99 -20.47
CA GLN A 408 12.12 -12.52 -20.90
C GLN A 408 11.97 -13.62 -21.96
N ILE A 409 11.01 -14.53 -21.77
CA ILE A 409 10.74 -15.62 -22.73
C ILE A 409 10.23 -15.08 -24.06
N SER A 410 9.34 -14.08 -24.03
CA SER A 410 8.80 -13.47 -25.24
C SER A 410 9.85 -12.73 -26.09
N ARG A 411 10.97 -12.29 -25.48
CA ARG A 411 12.10 -11.66 -26.17
C ARG A 411 13.09 -12.65 -26.82
N GLY A 412 12.81 -13.96 -26.82
CA GLY A 412 13.57 -14.95 -27.57
C GLY A 412 14.39 -15.94 -26.75
N HIS A 413 14.31 -15.93 -25.42
CA HIS A 413 14.92 -16.93 -24.55
C HIS A 413 13.95 -18.08 -24.27
N THR A 414 14.24 -19.30 -24.73
CA THR A 414 13.34 -20.47 -24.52
C THR A 414 13.29 -20.91 -23.04
N GLU A 415 14.34 -20.62 -22.27
CA GLU A 415 14.46 -20.92 -20.85
C GLU A 415 15.18 -19.78 -20.12
N VAL A 416 14.68 -19.40 -18.95
CA VAL A 416 15.37 -18.48 -18.04
C VAL A 416 16.27 -19.32 -17.15
N LYS A 417 17.59 -19.19 -17.32
CA LYS A 417 18.55 -19.82 -16.40
C LYS A 417 18.62 -18.98 -15.13
N LEU A 418 18.26 -19.60 -14.02
CA LEU A 418 18.50 -19.06 -12.68
C LEU A 418 19.81 -19.70 -12.21
N GLU A 419 20.93 -18.98 -12.36
CA GLU A 419 22.15 -19.35 -11.64
C GLU A 419 22.02 -18.76 -10.23
N PRO A 420 21.87 -19.58 -9.18
CA PRO A 420 21.84 -19.08 -7.82
C PRO A 420 23.23 -18.62 -7.44
N ASP A 421 23.52 -17.35 -7.70
CA ASP A 421 24.75 -16.70 -7.22
C ASP A 421 24.66 -16.54 -5.70
N GLY A 422 25.12 -17.57 -4.98
CA GLY A 422 25.45 -17.49 -3.55
C GLY A 422 24.52 -18.28 -2.63
N LEU A 423 25.13 -18.79 -1.54
CA LEU A 423 24.47 -19.46 -0.40
C LEU A 423 23.37 -18.59 0.22
N LEU A 424 23.46 -17.29 0.05
CA LEU A 424 22.62 -16.29 0.68
C LEU A 424 21.16 -16.33 0.19
N VAL A 425 20.92 -16.55 -1.12
CA VAL A 425 19.56 -16.67 -1.66
C VAL A 425 18.82 -17.84 -1.00
N TRP A 426 19.54 -18.93 -0.73
CA TRP A 426 19.02 -20.08 0.01
C TRP A 426 18.72 -19.77 1.47
N VAL A 427 19.60 -19.03 2.14
CA VAL A 427 19.38 -18.57 3.52
C VAL A 427 18.14 -17.66 3.59
N LEU A 428 17.96 -16.76 2.63
CA LEU A 428 16.79 -15.88 2.53
C LEU A 428 15.49 -16.66 2.30
N ALA A 429 15.49 -17.58 1.33
CA ALA A 429 14.34 -18.42 1.04
C ALA A 429 13.95 -19.29 2.24
N GLY A 430 14.95 -19.88 2.91
CA GLY A 430 14.76 -20.68 4.13
C GLY A 430 14.24 -19.84 5.30
N ALA A 431 14.80 -18.65 5.53
CA ALA A 431 14.34 -17.73 6.57
C ALA A 431 12.91 -17.27 6.33
N LEU A 432 12.54 -16.98 5.07
CA LEU A 432 11.18 -16.64 4.71
C LEU A 432 10.22 -17.79 4.98
N GLY A 433 10.53 -18.99 4.48
CA GLY A 433 9.73 -20.19 4.72
C GLY A 433 9.56 -20.48 6.21
N LEU A 434 10.63 -20.37 6.99
CA LEU A 434 10.59 -20.55 8.45
C LEU A 434 9.71 -19.49 9.12
N SER A 435 9.82 -18.23 8.72
CA SER A 435 8.97 -17.16 9.27
C SER A 435 7.48 -17.44 9.04
N LEU A 436 7.13 -17.94 7.86
CA LEU A 436 5.75 -18.27 7.50
C LEU A 436 5.21 -19.47 8.26
N VAL A 437 6.03 -20.52 8.43
CA VAL A 437 5.67 -21.68 9.27
C VAL A 437 5.48 -21.24 10.72
N CYS A 438 6.39 -20.42 11.26
CA CYS A 438 6.26 -19.87 12.60
C CYS A 438 4.97 -19.07 12.76
N SER A 439 4.60 -18.23 11.79
CA SER A 439 3.33 -17.49 11.79
C SER A 439 2.11 -18.41 11.68
N LEU A 440 2.17 -19.45 10.83
CA LEU A 440 1.10 -20.43 10.64
C LEU A 440 0.81 -21.22 11.91
N VAL A 441 1.83 -21.49 12.73
CA VAL A 441 1.68 -22.21 14.00
C VAL A 441 1.31 -21.25 15.13
N SER A 442 2.02 -20.12 15.25
CA SER A 442 1.88 -19.21 16.40
C SER A 442 0.54 -18.48 16.43
N VAL A 443 0.00 -18.06 15.27
CA VAL A 443 -1.24 -17.27 15.23
C VAL A 443 -2.48 -18.10 15.61
N PRO A 444 -2.66 -19.35 15.14
CA PRO A 444 -3.73 -20.22 15.63
C PRO A 444 -3.57 -20.61 17.11
N LEU A 445 -2.34 -20.84 17.59
CA LEU A 445 -2.09 -21.11 19.02
C LEU A 445 -2.52 -19.95 19.92
N GLN A 446 -2.48 -18.73 19.41
CA GLN A 446 -2.95 -17.51 20.10
C GLN A 446 -4.43 -17.21 19.84
N CYS A 447 -5.20 -18.18 19.34
CA CYS A 447 -6.63 -18.01 19.01
C CYS A 447 -6.89 -16.79 18.10
N PHE A 448 -5.98 -16.53 17.14
CA PHE A 448 -6.05 -15.40 16.22
C PHE A 448 -6.02 -14.01 16.87
N GLN A 449 -5.59 -13.90 18.13
CA GLN A 449 -5.32 -12.63 18.78
C GLN A 449 -3.85 -12.25 18.62
N LEU A 450 -3.57 -11.25 17.78
CA LEU A 450 -2.21 -10.74 17.61
C LEU A 450 -1.86 -9.83 18.79
N ASN A 451 -1.17 -10.42 19.76
CA ASN A 451 -0.65 -9.71 20.92
C ASN A 451 0.68 -9.02 20.62
N LYS A 452 1.03 -8.03 21.45
CA LYS A 452 2.34 -7.36 21.37
C LYS A 452 3.52 -8.32 21.50
N VAL A 453 3.33 -9.43 22.24
CA VAL A 453 4.32 -10.51 22.41
C VAL A 453 4.65 -11.16 21.06
N TYR A 454 3.63 -11.46 20.24
CA TYR A 454 3.85 -12.01 18.90
C TYR A 454 4.69 -11.07 18.04
N GLY A 455 4.38 -9.76 18.07
CA GLY A 455 5.16 -8.78 17.35
C GLY A 455 6.61 -8.68 17.83
N CYS A 456 6.85 -8.78 19.14
CA CYS A 456 8.20 -8.83 19.70
C CYS A 456 8.96 -10.09 19.25
N CYS A 457 8.31 -11.26 19.26
CA CYS A 457 8.90 -12.51 18.76
C CYS A 457 9.29 -12.42 17.27
N LEU A 458 8.46 -11.81 16.43
CA LEU A 458 8.78 -11.61 15.01
C LEU A 458 9.96 -10.67 14.81
N LEU A 459 10.06 -9.59 15.59
CA LEU A 459 11.21 -8.69 15.53
C LEU A 459 12.49 -9.37 16.00
N LEU A 460 12.43 -10.18 17.06
CA LEU A 460 13.56 -10.98 17.52
C LEU A 460 14.00 -11.97 16.44
N PHE A 461 13.06 -12.65 15.77
CA PHE A 461 13.36 -13.53 14.64
C PHE A 461 14.05 -12.77 13.48
N TYR A 462 13.60 -11.55 13.17
CA TYR A 462 14.26 -10.73 12.17
C TYR A 462 15.69 -10.35 12.56
N LEU A 463 15.91 -9.97 13.82
CA LEU A 463 17.23 -9.63 14.33
C LEU A 463 18.18 -10.83 14.31
N THR A 464 17.72 -12.03 14.70
CA THR A 464 18.53 -13.24 14.62
C THR A 464 18.85 -13.60 13.17
N PHE A 465 17.88 -13.49 12.26
CA PHE A 465 18.09 -13.65 10.83
C PHE A 465 19.13 -12.65 10.29
N LEU A 466 19.03 -11.37 10.65
CA LEU A 466 19.97 -10.33 10.22
C LEU A 466 21.40 -10.67 10.67
N VAL A 467 21.57 -11.14 11.91
CA VAL A 467 22.86 -11.57 12.44
C VAL A 467 23.41 -12.76 11.65
N VAL A 468 22.57 -13.78 11.37
CA VAL A 468 22.98 -14.95 10.57
C VAL A 468 23.38 -14.54 9.15
N ALA A 469 22.62 -13.64 8.51
CA ALA A 469 22.91 -13.15 7.17
C ALA A 469 24.24 -12.37 7.13
N LEU A 470 24.49 -11.50 8.11
CA LEU A 470 25.76 -10.78 8.25
C LEU A 470 26.94 -11.73 8.49
N LEU A 471 26.81 -12.69 9.40
CA LEU A 471 27.86 -13.66 9.70
C LEU A 471 28.18 -14.59 8.52
N THR A 472 27.17 -14.92 7.71
CA THR A 472 27.34 -15.68 6.46
C THR A 472 28.16 -14.87 5.45
N GLU A 473 27.85 -13.58 5.30
CA GLU A 473 28.53 -12.70 4.35
C GLU A 473 29.97 -12.38 4.76
N PHE A 474 30.23 -12.15 6.06
CA PHE A 474 31.59 -11.96 6.56
C PHE A 474 32.45 -13.23 6.52
N GLY A 475 31.93 -14.34 5.99
CA GLY A 475 32.65 -15.59 5.83
C GLY A 475 32.98 -16.29 7.15
N VAL A 476 32.35 -15.87 8.26
CA VAL A 476 32.54 -16.51 9.58
C VAL A 476 31.83 -17.86 9.62
N ILE A 477 30.68 -17.96 8.94
CA ILE A 477 29.95 -19.22 8.78
C ILE A 477 30.35 -19.85 7.44
N HIS A 478 31.36 -20.73 7.46
CA HIS A 478 31.68 -21.58 6.33
C HIS A 478 30.68 -22.75 6.23
N LEU A 479 29.57 -22.58 5.51
CA LEU A 479 28.82 -23.74 5.03
C LEU A 479 29.59 -24.34 3.85
N LYS A 480 30.14 -25.54 4.06
CA LYS A 480 30.71 -26.38 2.99
C LYS A 480 29.66 -26.48 1.88
N SER A 481 29.94 -25.95 0.68
CA SER A 481 29.13 -26.26 -0.49
C SER A 481 29.26 -27.76 -0.74
N VAL A 482 28.16 -28.49 -0.62
CA VAL A 482 28.07 -29.89 -1.05
C VAL A 482 27.89 -29.92 -2.56
#